data_AF-A0A0P0MIU7-F1
#
_entry.id   AF-A0A0P0MIU7-F1
#
_cell.length_a   1.000
_cell.length_b   1.000
_cell.length_c   1.000
_cell.angle_alpha   90.00
_cell.angle_beta   90.00
_cell.angle_gamma   90.00
#
_symmetry.space_group_name_H-M   'P 1'
#
loop_
_entity.id
_entity.type
_entity.pdbx_description
1 polymer ?
#
loop_
_entity_poly.entity_id
_entity_poly.type
_entity_poly.pdbx_seq_one_letter_code
_entity_poly.pdbx_strand_id
1 'polypeptide(L)'
;MTSVTRVLSEMFGSLGATGKGHGTDSAVLLGLSGHEPDTVDVDQVPAILEGIRGSSSLLLQGAHRIALDEEADLMLSGLQTLAFHSNGMRFTAFDASGSTLLEKTYYSVGGGFVLSSEEAEKEASPMATVPGGTNLPFQFHSAVNGPGNRGGSNL
;
A
#
# COMPACT_ATOMS: atom_id res chain seq x y z
N MET A 1 15.11 11.11 10.81
CA MET A 1 14.98 11.21 9.34
C MET A 1 16.31 11.42 8.65
N THR A 2 17.23 12.24 9.20
CA THR A 2 18.53 12.53 8.57
C THR A 2 19.45 11.33 8.33
N SER A 3 19.25 10.22 9.06
CA SER A 3 20.05 9.00 8.88
C SER A 3 19.61 8.12 7.72
N VAL A 4 18.42 8.34 7.15
CA VAL A 4 17.91 7.52 6.04
C VAL A 4 18.60 7.94 4.76
N THR A 5 19.15 7.01 3.98
CA THR A 5 19.81 7.33 2.70
C THR A 5 19.18 6.63 1.52
N ARG A 6 18.35 5.61 1.77
CA ARG A 6 17.68 4.79 0.75
C ARG A 6 16.38 4.24 1.33
N VAL A 7 15.36 4.10 0.50
CA VAL A 7 14.09 3.45 0.84
C VAL A 7 13.77 2.42 -0.24
N LEU A 8 13.62 1.16 0.16
CA LEU A 8 13.11 0.08 -0.68
C LEU A 8 11.59 -0.01 -0.49
N SER A 9 10.87 -0.03 -1.59
CA SER A 9 9.42 -0.23 -1.64
C SER A 9 9.11 -1.49 -2.44
N GLU A 10 8.57 -2.48 -1.76
CA GLU A 10 8.18 -3.77 -2.35
C GLU A 10 6.66 -3.85 -2.42
N MET A 11 6.11 -4.19 -3.58
CA MET A 11 4.68 -4.32 -3.80
C MET A 11 4.36 -5.74 -4.22
N PHE A 12 3.41 -6.36 -3.54
CA PHE A 12 3.10 -7.78 -3.63
C PHE A 12 1.72 -8.02 -4.26
N GLY A 13 1.56 -9.22 -4.83
CA GLY A 13 0.32 -9.74 -5.41
C GLY A 13 -0.28 -8.84 -6.49
N SER A 14 -1.57 -8.51 -6.42
CA SER A 14 -2.22 -7.83 -7.57
C SER A 14 -1.69 -6.42 -7.81
N LEU A 15 -1.20 -5.75 -6.75
CA LEU A 15 -0.51 -4.47 -6.83
C LEU A 15 0.84 -4.59 -7.54
N GLY A 16 1.61 -5.64 -7.23
CA GLY A 16 2.85 -5.96 -7.92
C GLY A 16 2.63 -6.37 -9.39
N ALA A 17 1.52 -7.07 -9.68
CA ALA A 17 1.23 -7.56 -11.02
C ALA A 17 0.79 -6.46 -12.00
N THR A 18 0.14 -5.40 -11.49
CA THR A 18 -0.36 -4.29 -12.32
C THR A 18 0.52 -3.04 -12.23
N GLY A 19 1.44 -2.96 -11.26
CA GLY A 19 2.01 -1.68 -10.86
C GLY A 19 2.94 -0.97 -11.85
N LYS A 20 3.61 -1.67 -12.78
CA LYS A 20 4.50 -1.01 -13.76
C LYS A 20 3.66 -0.34 -14.86
N GLY A 21 3.74 0.99 -14.96
CA GLY A 21 3.05 1.76 -16.00
C GLY A 21 1.53 1.95 -15.80
N HIS A 22 0.96 1.48 -14.68
CA HIS A 22 -0.44 1.76 -14.30
C HIS A 22 -0.55 2.76 -13.12
N GLY A 23 0.55 3.45 -12.79
CA GLY A 23 0.55 4.56 -11.83
C GLY A 23 0.87 4.17 -10.39
N THR A 24 1.02 2.89 -10.05
CA THR A 24 1.44 2.47 -8.70
C THR A 24 2.86 2.95 -8.38
N ASP A 25 3.79 2.78 -9.32
CA ASP A 25 5.16 3.30 -9.23
C ASP A 25 5.18 4.80 -8.92
N SER A 26 4.40 5.55 -9.68
CA SER A 26 4.27 7.00 -9.62
C SER A 26 3.64 7.43 -8.30
N ALA A 27 2.59 6.74 -7.86
CA ALA A 27 1.93 6.99 -6.58
C ALA A 27 2.87 6.76 -5.39
N VAL A 28 3.71 5.72 -5.43
CA VAL A 28 4.71 5.47 -4.40
C VAL A 28 5.75 6.58 -4.35
N LEU A 29 6.28 7.01 -5.49
CA LEU A 29 7.27 8.09 -5.56
C LEU A 29 6.71 9.44 -5.08
N LEU A 30 5.48 9.76 -5.47
CA LEU A 30 4.79 10.97 -5.02
C LEU A 30 4.51 10.91 -3.50
N GLY A 31 4.01 9.78 -3.00
CA GLY A 31 3.73 9.58 -1.57
C GLY A 31 4.99 9.65 -0.71
N LEU A 32 6.10 9.03 -1.14
CA LEU A 32 7.39 9.16 -0.46
C LEU A 32 7.89 10.60 -0.47
N SER A 33 7.60 11.35 -1.53
CA SER A 33 7.91 12.78 -1.62
C SER A 33 7.00 13.67 -0.77
N GLY A 34 5.97 13.10 -0.12
CA GLY A 34 5.04 13.81 0.76
C GLY A 34 3.81 14.37 0.04
N HIS A 35 3.55 13.99 -1.21
CA HIS A 35 2.33 14.36 -1.91
C HIS A 35 1.17 13.46 -1.50
N GLU A 36 0.01 14.05 -1.24
CA GLU A 36 -1.22 13.32 -0.94
C GLU A 36 -2.08 13.16 -2.22
N PRO A 37 -2.77 12.03 -2.41
CA PRO A 37 -3.59 11.78 -3.60
C PRO A 37 -4.65 12.86 -3.86
N ASP A 38 -5.21 13.44 -2.79
CA ASP A 38 -6.32 14.39 -2.86
C ASP A 38 -5.85 15.84 -3.12
N THR A 39 -4.58 16.15 -2.85
CA THR A 39 -4.04 17.51 -2.92
C THR A 39 -2.91 17.69 -3.93
N VAL A 40 -2.44 16.60 -4.54
CA VAL A 40 -1.38 16.67 -5.53
C VAL A 40 -1.87 17.40 -6.78
N ASP A 41 -1.07 18.36 -7.24
CA ASP A 41 -1.30 19.01 -8.52
C ASP A 41 -0.94 18.04 -9.65
N VAL A 42 -1.97 17.46 -10.27
CA VAL A 42 -1.84 16.46 -11.33
C VAL A 42 -1.06 16.97 -12.54
N ASP A 43 -1.09 18.27 -12.81
CA ASP A 43 -0.37 18.88 -13.93
C ASP A 43 1.15 18.92 -13.66
N GLN A 44 1.56 18.91 -12.38
CA GLN A 44 2.97 18.91 -11.98
C GLN A 44 3.57 17.52 -11.82
N VAL A 45 2.73 16.47 -11.71
CA VAL A 45 3.19 15.08 -11.53
C VAL A 45 4.24 14.65 -12.55
N PRO A 46 4.06 14.88 -13.88
CA PRO A 46 5.07 14.49 -14.86
C PRO A 46 6.44 15.12 -14.60
N ALA A 47 6.47 16.42 -14.32
CA ALA A 47 7.71 17.16 -14.07
C ALA A 47 8.42 16.70 -12.79
N ILE A 48 7.65 16.39 -11.74
CA ILE A 48 8.19 15.85 -10.48
C ILE A 48 8.84 14.48 -10.73
N LEU A 49 8.14 13.58 -11.41
CA LEU A 49 8.66 12.24 -11.72
C LEU A 49 9.89 12.30 -12.63
N GLU A 50 9.89 13.18 -13.63
CA GLU A 50 11.07 13.41 -14.47
C GLU A 50 12.27 13.93 -13.66
N GLY A 51 12.03 14.83 -12.70
CA GLY A 51 13.08 15.33 -11.79
C GLY A 51 13.66 14.24 -10.89
N ILE A 52 12.81 13.37 -10.35
CA ILE A 52 13.22 12.22 -9.53
C ILE A 52 14.07 11.25 -10.38
N ARG A 53 13.56 10.87 -11.55
CA ARG A 53 14.22 9.96 -12.52
C ARG A 53 15.55 10.50 -13.01
N GLY A 54 15.56 11.76 -13.43
CA GLY A 54 16.74 12.40 -14.00
C GLY A 54 17.85 12.66 -12.99
N SER A 55 17.51 12.77 -11.70
CA SER A 55 18.49 12.96 -10.63
C SER A 55 18.87 11.67 -9.88
N SER A 56 18.17 10.56 -10.13
CA SER A 56 18.28 9.31 -9.36
C SER A 56 18.22 9.55 -7.85
N SER A 57 17.36 10.50 -7.44
CA SER A 57 17.22 10.92 -6.05
C SER A 57 15.81 11.40 -5.77
N LEU A 58 15.35 11.21 -4.52
CA LEU A 58 14.02 11.59 -4.08
C LEU A 58 14.11 12.46 -2.83
N LEU A 59 13.26 13.48 -2.72
CA LEU A 59 13.13 14.28 -1.50
C LEU A 59 12.09 13.63 -0.58
N LEU A 60 12.56 12.82 0.36
CA LEU A 60 11.69 12.13 1.32
C LEU A 60 10.94 13.18 2.16
N GLN A 61 9.60 13.09 2.13
CA GLN A 61 8.68 14.04 2.76
C GLN A 61 8.98 15.51 2.36
N GLY A 62 9.48 15.73 1.14
CA GLY A 62 9.81 17.04 0.59
C GLY A 62 11.05 17.72 1.21
N ALA A 63 11.73 17.07 2.17
CA ALA A 63 12.76 17.73 2.98
C ALA A 63 14.13 17.05 2.91
N HIS A 64 14.17 15.71 2.83
CA HIS A 64 15.42 14.95 2.99
C HIS A 64 15.77 14.18 1.73
N ARG A 65 16.86 14.56 1.05
CA ARG A 65 17.27 13.89 -0.19
C ARG A 65 17.86 12.50 0.11
N ILE A 66 17.29 11.49 -0.54
CA ILE A 66 17.76 10.10 -0.53
C ILE A 66 18.12 9.65 -1.94
N ALA A 67 19.02 8.68 -2.05
CA ALA A 67 19.28 8.02 -3.33
C ALA A 67 18.08 7.13 -3.71
N LEU A 68 17.81 7.05 -5.01
CA LEU A 68 16.76 6.22 -5.56
C LEU A 68 17.25 5.56 -6.85
N ASP A 69 17.28 4.24 -6.85
CA ASP A 69 17.39 3.40 -8.04
C ASP A 69 16.03 2.75 -8.26
N GLU A 70 15.21 3.24 -9.20
CA GLU A 70 13.85 2.71 -9.40
C GLU A 70 13.81 1.20 -9.67
N GLU A 71 14.83 0.64 -10.34
CA GLU A 71 14.85 -0.79 -10.63
C GLU A 71 15.16 -1.62 -9.38
N ALA A 72 16.08 -1.14 -8.54
CA ALA A 72 16.48 -1.83 -7.31
C ALA A 72 15.58 -1.49 -6.09
N ASP A 73 14.90 -0.35 -6.10
CA ASP A 73 14.17 0.21 -4.96
C ASP A 73 12.66 0.16 -5.12
N LEU A 74 12.12 -0.05 -6.33
CA LEU A 74 10.70 -0.30 -6.57
C LEU A 74 10.50 -1.73 -7.06
N MET A 75 10.41 -2.68 -6.13
CA MET A 75 10.25 -4.08 -6.46
C MET A 75 8.78 -4.46 -6.61
N LEU A 76 8.38 -4.83 -7.83
CA LEU A 76 7.04 -5.30 -8.16
C LEU A 76 7.01 -6.83 -8.21
N SER A 77 6.52 -7.46 -7.14
CA SER A 77 6.45 -8.92 -6.97
C SER A 77 5.02 -9.42 -7.14
N GLY A 78 4.56 -9.54 -8.39
CA GLY A 78 3.19 -9.95 -8.69
C GLY A 78 2.83 -11.40 -8.37
N LEU A 79 3.84 -12.29 -8.27
CA LEU A 79 3.64 -13.72 -7.98
C LEU A 79 3.70 -14.06 -6.49
N GLN A 80 4.20 -13.14 -5.66
CA GLN A 80 4.32 -13.33 -4.23
C GLN A 80 3.23 -12.53 -3.54
N THR A 81 2.49 -13.15 -2.63
CA THR A 81 1.52 -12.48 -1.77
C THR A 81 2.02 -12.51 -0.34
N LEU A 82 1.68 -11.47 0.42
CA LEU A 82 1.88 -11.48 1.87
C LEU A 82 0.71 -12.20 2.55
N ALA A 83 0.95 -12.72 3.75
CA ALA A 83 0.03 -13.66 4.41
C ALA A 83 -1.38 -13.10 4.69
N PHE A 84 -1.52 -11.78 4.89
CA PHE A 84 -2.79 -11.17 5.31
C PHE A 84 -3.70 -10.73 4.14
N HIS A 85 -3.14 -10.11 3.10
CA HIS A 85 -3.93 -9.62 1.97
C HIS A 85 -3.15 -9.74 0.66
N SER A 86 -3.88 -9.93 -0.45
CA SER A 86 -3.32 -10.07 -1.80
C SER A 86 -2.64 -8.80 -2.32
N ASN A 87 -2.90 -7.64 -1.71
CA ASN A 87 -2.26 -6.36 -2.02
C ASN A 87 -1.44 -5.88 -0.84
N GLY A 88 -0.23 -6.42 -0.73
CA GLY A 88 0.73 -6.04 0.29
C GLY A 88 1.74 -5.02 -0.24
N MET A 89 2.18 -4.13 0.63
CA MET A 89 3.29 -3.22 0.40
C MET A 89 4.24 -3.29 1.58
N ARG A 90 5.55 -3.33 1.35
CA ARG A 90 6.56 -3.25 2.39
C ARG A 90 7.52 -2.13 2.07
N PHE A 91 7.82 -1.32 3.08
CA PHE A 91 8.78 -0.23 2.98
C PHE A 91 9.92 -0.48 3.97
N THR A 92 11.15 -0.44 3.46
CA THR A 92 12.35 -0.65 4.26
C THR A 92 13.28 0.56 4.07
N ALA A 93 13.58 1.25 5.17
CA ALA A 93 14.47 2.39 5.19
C ALA A 93 15.87 1.96 5.64
N PHE A 94 16.90 2.38 4.92
CA PHE A 94 18.30 2.06 5.20
C PHE A 94 19.12 3.29 5.53
N ASP A 95 20.19 3.11 6.31
CA ASP A 95 21.23 4.12 6.52
C ASP A 95 22.35 4.07 5.48
N ALA A 96 23.32 4.98 5.61
CA ALA A 96 24.45 5.10 4.71
C ALA A 96 25.36 3.85 4.66
N SER A 97 25.30 2.99 5.68
CA SER A 97 26.03 1.72 5.73
C SER A 97 25.27 0.57 5.07
N GLY A 98 24.01 0.79 4.70
CA GLY A 98 23.08 -0.23 4.22
C GLY A 98 22.37 -0.99 5.34
N SER A 99 22.46 -0.53 6.59
CA SER A 99 21.75 -1.14 7.71
C SER A 99 20.28 -0.73 7.73
N THR A 100 19.39 -1.68 7.98
CA THR A 100 17.94 -1.42 8.09
C THR A 100 17.65 -0.61 9.36
N LEU A 101 17.07 0.58 9.17
CA LEU A 101 16.61 1.44 10.25
C LEU A 101 15.16 1.16 10.64
N LEU A 102 14.32 0.88 9.66
CA LEU A 102 12.89 0.63 9.84
C LEU A 102 12.39 -0.24 8.71
N GLU A 103 11.49 -1.16 9.04
CA GLU A 103 10.68 -1.91 8.07
C GLU A 103 9.22 -1.82 8.51
N LYS A 104 8.32 -1.52 7.57
CA LYS A 104 6.88 -1.51 7.81
C LYS A 104 6.13 -2.15 6.66
N THR A 105 5.13 -2.94 7.00
CA THR A 105 4.24 -3.59 6.03
C THR A 105 2.84 -3.00 6.12
N TYR A 106 2.25 -2.75 4.96
CA TYR A 106 0.91 -2.22 4.79
C TYR A 106 0.12 -3.07 3.80
N TYR A 107 -1.20 -3.06 3.94
CA TYR A 107 -2.12 -3.83 3.11
C TYR A 107 -3.19 -2.89 2.55
N SER A 108 -3.32 -2.86 1.23
CA SER A 108 -4.42 -2.14 0.57
C SER A 108 -5.62 -3.08 0.46
N VAL A 109 -6.66 -2.85 1.26
CA VAL A 109 -7.84 -3.73 1.36
C VAL A 109 -9.00 -3.32 0.43
N GLY A 110 -8.78 -2.31 -0.42
CA GLY A 110 -9.78 -1.79 -1.37
C GLY A 110 -10.50 -0.54 -0.87
N GLY A 111 -11.08 0.23 -1.80
CA GLY A 111 -11.83 1.46 -1.49
C GLY A 111 -10.98 2.66 -1.01
N GLY A 112 -9.66 2.61 -1.21
CA GLY A 112 -8.72 3.65 -0.73
C GLY A 112 -8.18 3.44 0.68
N PHE A 113 -8.57 2.35 1.36
CA PHE A 113 -8.13 2.05 2.73
C PHE A 113 -6.82 1.25 2.76
N VAL A 114 -5.98 1.57 3.75
CA VAL A 114 -4.68 0.93 4.01
C VAL A 114 -4.64 0.51 5.48
N LEU A 115 -4.24 -0.73 5.75
CA LEU A 115 -4.01 -1.26 7.10
C LEU A 115 -2.52 -1.53 7.32
N SER A 116 -1.98 -1.21 8.49
CA SER A 116 -0.65 -1.65 8.88
C SER A 116 -0.65 -3.13 9.31
N SER A 117 0.52 -3.75 9.37
CA SER A 117 0.67 -5.11 9.92
C SER A 117 0.12 -5.25 11.34
N GLU A 118 0.33 -4.24 12.20
CA GLU A 118 -0.16 -4.25 13.57
C GLU A 118 -1.68 -4.12 13.67
N GLU A 119 -2.32 -3.44 12.70
CA GLU A 119 -3.78 -3.35 12.59
C GLU A 119 -4.36 -4.64 12.03
N ALA A 120 -3.71 -5.21 11.01
CA ALA A 120 -4.05 -6.50 10.44
C ALA A 120 -4.02 -7.64 11.47
N GLU A 121 -3.03 -7.68 12.36
CA GLU A 121 -2.94 -8.68 13.43
C GLU A 121 -4.07 -8.56 14.47
N LYS A 122 -4.53 -7.33 14.73
CA LYS A 122 -5.68 -7.08 15.63
C LYS A 122 -7.00 -7.52 15.01
N GLU A 123 -7.19 -7.28 13.71
CA GLU A 123 -8.35 -7.74 12.95
C GLU A 123 -8.34 -9.27 12.71
N ALA A 124 -7.15 -9.88 12.58
CA ALA A 124 -6.98 -11.32 12.41
C ALA A 124 -7.17 -12.12 13.72
N SER A 125 -7.05 -11.48 14.87
CA SER A 125 -7.29 -12.12 16.16
C SER A 125 -8.80 -12.29 16.34
N PRO A 126 -9.35 -13.53 16.40
CA PRO A 126 -10.76 -13.71 16.69
C PRO A 126 -11.00 -13.21 18.11
N MET A 127 -11.64 -12.06 18.22
CA MET A 127 -12.21 -11.59 19.48
C MET A 127 -13.08 -12.73 20.02
N ALA A 128 -12.72 -13.19 21.22
CA ALA A 128 -13.55 -14.06 22.02
C ALA A 128 -15.01 -13.59 21.96
N THR A 129 -15.91 -14.53 21.68
CA THR A 129 -17.36 -14.34 21.72
C THR A 129 -17.76 -13.60 23.00
N VAL A 130 -17.98 -12.29 22.89
CA VAL A 130 -18.69 -11.50 23.90
C VAL A 130 -20.17 -11.53 23.53
N PRO A 131 -21.05 -12.16 24.34
CA PRO A 131 -22.49 -12.04 24.14
C PRO A 131 -22.93 -10.67 24.66
N GLY A 132 -23.19 -9.74 23.75
CA GLY A 132 -23.70 -8.41 24.09
C GLY A 132 -23.03 -7.34 23.25
N GLY A 133 -23.76 -6.86 22.24
CA GLY A 133 -23.24 -6.02 21.17
C GLY A 133 -22.61 -4.70 21.60
N THR A 134 -21.61 -4.30 20.82
CA THR A 134 -21.33 -2.88 20.54
C THR A 134 -20.64 -2.75 19.18
N ASN A 135 -21.10 -1.78 18.41
CA ASN A 135 -20.75 -1.39 17.04
C ASN A 135 -19.25 -1.43 16.72
N LEU A 136 -18.88 -2.11 15.63
CA LEU A 136 -17.69 -1.79 14.84
C LEU A 136 -18.00 -0.53 13.99
N PRO A 137 -17.09 0.44 13.83
CA PRO A 137 -17.48 1.74 13.27
C PRO A 137 -17.96 1.70 11.83
N PHE A 138 -17.53 0.77 10.97
CA PHE A 138 -18.08 0.65 9.62
C PHE A 138 -17.98 -0.78 9.07
N GLN A 139 -19.12 -1.46 8.93
CA GLN A 139 -19.25 -2.68 8.13
C GLN A 139 -19.49 -2.30 6.67
N PHE A 140 -18.69 -2.82 5.74
CA PHE A 140 -19.14 -2.99 4.36
C PHE A 140 -19.21 -4.49 4.03
N HIS A 141 -20.41 -4.94 3.68
CA HIS A 141 -20.60 -6.23 3.02
C HIS A 141 -20.36 -6.03 1.52
N SER A 142 -19.51 -6.84 0.91
CA SER A 142 -19.49 -7.12 -0.52
C SER A 142 -19.07 -8.58 -0.67
N ALA A 143 -19.68 -9.45 -1.47
CA ALA A 143 -20.71 -9.30 -2.49
C ALA A 143 -21.52 -10.62 -2.57
N VAL A 144 -22.75 -10.52 -3.12
CA VAL A 144 -23.55 -11.56 -3.79
C VAL A 144 -23.42 -13.00 -3.26
N ASN A 145 -24.42 -13.44 -2.51
CA ASN A 145 -24.84 -14.84 -2.52
C ASN A 145 -26.35 -14.90 -2.74
N GLY A 146 -26.75 -15.37 -3.92
CA GLY A 146 -28.15 -15.37 -4.35
C GLY A 146 -29.02 -16.34 -3.54
N PRO A 147 -30.33 -16.06 -3.41
CA PRO A 147 -31.27 -17.10 -3.04
C PRO A 147 -31.83 -17.71 -4.33
N GLY A 148 -31.52 -18.99 -4.54
CA GLY A 148 -32.32 -19.85 -5.40
C GLY A 148 -33.78 -19.76 -4.96
N ASN A 149 -34.63 -19.23 -5.84
CA ASN A 149 -36.06 -19.10 -5.59
C ASN A 149 -36.70 -20.50 -5.69
N ARG A 150 -36.87 -21.16 -4.54
CA ARG A 150 -37.93 -22.17 -4.37
C ARG A 150 -39.25 -21.43 -4.22
N GLY A 151 -39.96 -21.26 -5.33
CA GLY A 151 -41.38 -20.91 -5.34
C GLY A 151 -42.21 -22.17 -5.53
N GLY A 152 -42.83 -22.65 -4.45
CA GLY A 152 -43.87 -23.66 -4.52
C GLY A 152 -45.24 -23.06 -4.79
N SER A 153 -46.01 -23.78 -5.61
CA SER A 153 -47.44 -24.11 -5.45
C SER A 153 -48.54 -23.28 -6.17
N ASN A 154 -49.38 -24.09 -6.85
CA ASN A 154 -50.80 -23.98 -7.22
C ASN A 154 -51.21 -23.10 -8.41
N LEU A 155 -51.55 -23.75 -9.52
CA LEU A 155 -52.94 -24.11 -9.90
C LEU A 155 -52.92 -25.40 -10.74
#